data_AF-A0A8I3ABW7-F1
#
_entry.id   AF-A0A8I3ABW7-F1
#
_cell.length_a   1.000
_cell.length_b   1.000
_cell.length_c   1.000
_cell.angle_alpha   90.00
_cell.angle_beta   90.00
_cell.angle_gamma   90.00
#
_symmetry.space_group_name_H-M   'P 1'
#
loop_
_entity.id
_entity.type
_entity.pdbx_description
1 polymer ?
#
loop_
_entity_poly.entity_id
_entity_poly.type
_entity_poly.pdbx_seq_one_letter_code
_entity_poly.pdbx_strand_id
1 'polypeptide(L)'
;MPLDQFWLKGRASFLACHLLLGILQGGFIPGLVLYMSYFYTKTELPIRTAIIWASSHVCHIIATFLAYGIFHLNGVGGKAGWQYVTLVCSENGLITLAIGVASFFNMPPSPTQTKTWFRPKGWLTEREEVIIVNKILRDDPTKGDMHNREPVTLKRLWSAVCDYDLWPLYILGIVSAIPTDPPSAYLTLSLRHVGRV
;
A
#
# COMPACT_ATOMS: atom_id res chain seq x y z
N MET A 1 11.95 -8.74 -6.12
CA MET A 1 13.23 -8.25 -6.70
C MET A 1 12.94 -6.97 -7.45
N PRO A 2 13.47 -5.81 -7.02
CA PRO A 2 13.17 -4.48 -7.60
C PRO A 2 14.06 -4.09 -8.81
N LEU A 3 13.59 -3.14 -9.65
CA LEU A 3 14.22 -2.65 -10.91
C LEU A 3 15.69 -2.23 -10.82
N ASP A 4 16.10 -1.94 -9.60
CA ASP A 4 17.43 -1.59 -9.15
C ASP A 4 18.46 -2.55 -9.75
N GLN A 5 18.15 -3.85 -9.81
CA GLN A 5 19.06 -4.88 -10.32
C GLN A 5 19.31 -4.84 -11.84
N PHE A 6 18.47 -4.14 -12.62
CA PHE A 6 18.67 -4.02 -14.06
C PHE A 6 19.69 -2.93 -14.42
N TRP A 7 19.77 -1.86 -13.64
CA TRP A 7 20.65 -0.71 -13.90
C TRP A 7 21.81 -0.55 -12.90
N LEU A 8 21.66 -0.99 -11.65
CA LEU A 8 22.65 -0.78 -10.59
C LEU A 8 23.60 -1.97 -10.47
N LYS A 9 24.89 -1.69 -10.72
CA LYS A 9 25.99 -2.67 -10.61
C LYS A 9 26.66 -2.69 -9.22
N GLY A 10 26.18 -1.91 -8.25
CA GLY A 10 26.84 -1.68 -6.96
C GLY A 10 26.04 -2.12 -5.73
N ARG A 11 26.70 -2.83 -4.79
CA ARG A 11 26.08 -3.29 -3.52
C ARG A 11 25.56 -2.14 -2.65
N ALA A 12 26.31 -1.03 -2.59
CA ALA A 12 25.91 0.14 -1.81
C ALA A 12 24.65 0.82 -2.37
N SER A 13 24.57 0.99 -3.69
CA SER A 13 23.40 1.58 -4.34
C SER A 13 22.16 0.69 -4.23
N PHE A 14 22.34 -0.64 -4.26
CA PHE A 14 21.26 -1.60 -4.01
C PHE A 14 20.67 -1.45 -2.60
N LEU A 15 21.53 -1.42 -1.57
CA LEU A 15 21.09 -1.25 -0.19
C LEU A 15 20.45 0.12 0.05
N ALA A 16 21.02 1.19 -0.54
CA ALA A 16 20.46 2.53 -0.43
C ALA A 16 19.06 2.63 -1.07
N CYS A 17 18.87 2.04 -2.26
CA CYS A 17 17.56 2.03 -2.91
C CYS A 17 16.54 1.23 -2.10
N HIS A 18 16.95 0.08 -1.55
CA HIS A 18 16.09 -0.73 -0.69
C HIS A 18 15.65 -0.01 0.58
N LEU A 19 16.57 0.74 1.21
CA LEU A 19 16.26 1.55 2.38
C LEU A 19 15.27 2.66 2.04
N LEU A 20 15.46 3.36 0.91
CA LEU A 20 14.53 4.39 0.45
C LEU A 20 13.14 3.82 0.13
N LEU A 21 13.09 2.66 -0.53
CA LEU A 21 11.83 1.97 -0.84
C LEU A 21 11.11 1.54 0.43
N GLY A 22 11.83 0.97 1.41
CA GLY A 22 11.25 0.61 2.70
C GLY A 22 10.65 1.82 3.44
N ILE A 23 11.34 2.96 3.42
CA ILE A 23 10.83 4.20 4.01
C ILE A 23 9.56 4.69 3.30
N LEU A 24 9.55 4.65 1.96
CA LEU A 24 8.41 5.10 1.17
C LEU A 24 7.19 4.18 1.29
N GLN A 25 7.40 2.86 1.29
CA GLN A 25 6.31 1.88 1.40
C GLN A 25 5.77 1.74 2.82
N GLY A 26 6.61 1.91 3.85
CA GLY A 26 6.20 1.73 5.24
C GLY A 26 5.05 2.64 5.68
N GLY A 27 4.93 3.84 5.08
CA GLY A 27 3.83 4.76 5.36
C GLY A 27 2.55 4.52 4.56
N PHE A 28 2.58 3.64 3.56
CA PHE A 28 1.48 3.50 2.61
C PHE A 28 0.22 2.88 3.24
N ILE A 29 0.37 1.75 3.92
CA ILE A 29 -0.74 1.04 4.57
C ILE A 29 -1.43 1.91 5.64
N PRO A 30 -0.70 2.48 6.64
CA PRO A 30 -1.35 3.33 7.63
C PRO A 30 -1.92 4.62 7.02
N GLY A 31 -1.26 5.20 6.01
CA GLY A 31 -1.76 6.36 5.29
C GLY A 31 -3.08 6.10 4.58
N LEU A 32 -3.21 4.93 3.93
CA LEU A 32 -4.44 4.52 3.27
C LEU A 32 -5.59 4.27 4.26
N VAL A 33 -5.31 3.63 5.40
CA VAL A 33 -6.31 3.40 6.45
C VAL A 33 -6.75 4.72 7.11
N LEU A 34 -5.82 5.63 7.36
CA LEU A 34 -6.11 6.98 7.85
C LEU A 34 -6.99 7.75 6.85
N TYR A 35 -6.63 7.71 5.57
CA TYR A 35 -7.41 8.33 4.51
C TYR A 35 -8.85 7.82 4.49
N MET A 36 -9.04 6.49 4.53
CA MET A 36 -10.37 5.88 4.59
C MET A 36 -11.16 6.30 5.84
N SER A 37 -10.47 6.50 6.96
CA SER A 37 -11.08 6.93 8.21
C SER A 37 -11.65 8.35 8.14
N TYR A 38 -11.24 9.17 7.17
CA TYR A 38 -11.83 10.50 6.93
C TYR A 38 -13.11 10.47 6.11
N PHE A 39 -13.38 9.41 5.36
CA PHE A 39 -14.57 9.31 4.50
C PHE A 39 -15.65 8.37 5.06
N TYR A 40 -15.30 7.50 6.02
CA TYR A 40 -16.18 6.42 6.47
C TYR A 40 -16.30 6.33 8.01
N THR A 41 -17.45 5.83 8.47
CA THR A 41 -17.77 5.59 9.89
C THR A 41 -17.12 4.32 10.42
N LYS A 42 -17.02 4.18 11.75
CA LYS A 42 -16.34 3.06 12.43
C LYS A 42 -16.90 1.69 12.03
N THR A 43 -18.21 1.62 11.81
CA THR A 43 -18.91 0.39 11.42
C THR A 43 -18.73 0.00 9.95
N GLU A 44 -18.47 0.97 9.07
CA GLU A 44 -18.32 0.75 7.62
C GLU A 44 -16.85 0.56 7.20
N LEU A 45 -15.91 1.05 8.00
CA LEU A 45 -14.46 0.94 7.79
C LEU A 45 -13.98 -0.50 7.52
N PRO A 46 -14.26 -1.51 8.37
CA PRO A 46 -13.66 -2.84 8.21
C PRO A 46 -14.10 -3.54 6.91
N ILE A 47 -15.37 -3.37 6.50
CA ILE A 47 -15.89 -3.93 5.25
C ILE A 47 -15.17 -3.32 4.05
N ARG A 48 -14.95 -2.01 4.06
CA ARG A 48 -14.26 -1.32 2.95
C ARG A 48 -12.78 -1.66 2.91
N THR A 49 -12.13 -1.75 4.07
CA THR A 49 -10.75 -2.22 4.16
C THR A 49 -10.63 -3.64 3.62
N ALA A 50 -11.55 -4.56 3.94
CA ALA A 50 -11.56 -5.91 3.40
C ALA A 50 -11.66 -5.95 1.86
N ILE A 51 -12.45 -5.05 1.25
CA ILE A 51 -12.54 -4.93 -0.22
C ILE A 51 -11.19 -4.51 -0.83
N ILE A 52 -10.44 -3.62 -0.16
CA ILE A 52 -9.11 -3.19 -0.61
C ILE A 52 -8.13 -4.36 -0.55
N TRP A 53 -8.12 -5.13 0.54
CA TRP A 53 -7.28 -6.32 0.63
C TRP A 53 -7.66 -7.37 -0.42
N ALA A 54 -8.96 -7.58 -0.67
CA ALA A 54 -9.43 -8.49 -1.71
C ALA A 54 -8.97 -8.04 -3.11
N SER A 55 -9.07 -6.75 -3.43
CA SER A 55 -8.62 -6.23 -4.72
C SER A 55 -7.10 -6.31 -4.88
N SER A 56 -6.32 -6.10 -3.81
CA SER A 56 -4.87 -6.34 -3.81
C SER A 56 -4.54 -7.79 -4.17
N HIS A 57 -5.24 -8.78 -3.59
CA HIS A 57 -5.04 -10.19 -3.95
C HIS A 57 -5.39 -10.49 -5.42
N VAL A 58 -6.48 -9.94 -5.93
CA VAL A 58 -6.85 -10.09 -7.36
C VAL A 58 -5.78 -9.49 -8.26
N CYS A 59 -5.26 -8.30 -7.92
CA CYS A 59 -4.16 -7.67 -8.65
C CYS A 59 -2.91 -8.55 -8.65
N HIS A 60 -2.56 -9.18 -7.52
CA HIS A 60 -1.42 -10.10 -7.44
C HIS A 60 -1.59 -11.31 -8.37
N ILE A 61 -2.80 -11.87 -8.48
CA ILE A 61 -3.09 -12.96 -9.40
C ILE A 61 -2.85 -12.50 -10.84
N ILE A 62 -3.42 -11.35 -11.24
CA ILE A 62 -3.24 -10.77 -12.58
C ILE A 62 -1.76 -10.51 -12.87
N ALA A 63 -1.02 -9.96 -11.92
CA ALA A 63 0.41 -9.70 -12.05
C ALA A 63 1.20 -11.00 -12.24
N THR A 64 0.82 -12.08 -11.58
CA THR A 64 1.44 -13.40 -11.74
C THR A 64 1.20 -13.98 -13.15
N PHE A 65 -0.02 -13.86 -13.66
CA PHE A 65 -0.34 -14.26 -15.04
C PHE A 65 0.43 -13.43 -16.07
N LEU A 66 0.52 -12.12 -15.85
CA LEU A 66 1.28 -11.22 -16.72
C LEU A 66 2.78 -11.53 -16.70
N ALA A 67 3.33 -11.83 -15.52
CA ALA A 67 4.73 -12.26 -15.38
C ALA A 67 5.01 -13.54 -16.16
N TYR A 68 4.11 -14.53 -16.13
CA TYR A 68 4.22 -15.75 -16.92
C TYR A 68 4.26 -15.47 -18.44
N GLY A 69 3.41 -14.55 -18.92
CA GLY A 69 3.44 -14.10 -20.31
C GLY A 69 4.76 -13.43 -20.68
N ILE A 70 5.31 -12.59 -19.80
CA ILE A 70 6.57 -11.88 -20.04
C ILE A 70 7.78 -12.82 -20.00
N PHE A 71 7.72 -13.93 -19.25
CA PHE A 71 8.77 -14.96 -19.30
C PHE A 71 8.94 -15.58 -20.69
N HIS A 72 7.93 -15.56 -21.56
CA HIS A 72 8.07 -16.05 -22.93
C HIS A 72 8.90 -15.11 -23.82
N LEU A 73 9.16 -13.87 -23.40
CA LEU A 73 10.05 -12.91 -24.09
C LEU A 73 11.55 -13.13 -23.79
N ASN A 74 11.90 -14.28 -23.20
CA ASN A 74 13.28 -14.70 -22.96
C ASN A 74 14.13 -14.60 -24.26
N GLY A 75 15.15 -13.75 -24.26
CA GLY A 75 16.14 -13.65 -25.35
C GLY A 75 15.91 -12.52 -26.35
N VAL A 76 14.80 -11.79 -26.28
CA VAL A 76 14.63 -10.56 -27.07
C VAL A 76 15.61 -9.51 -26.53
N GLY A 77 16.50 -8.95 -27.36
CA GLY A 77 17.45 -7.89 -26.95
C GLY A 77 18.64 -8.34 -26.08
N GLY A 78 18.96 -9.64 -26.03
CA GLY A 78 20.14 -10.16 -25.29
C GLY A 78 20.00 -10.12 -23.77
N LYS A 79 18.78 -9.94 -23.27
CA LYS A 79 18.45 -9.81 -21.85
C LYS A 79 17.56 -10.96 -21.40
N ALA A 80 17.77 -11.43 -20.19
CA ALA A 80 17.01 -12.55 -19.64
C ALA A 80 15.59 -12.11 -19.29
N GLY A 81 14.58 -12.96 -19.51
CA GLY A 81 13.16 -12.61 -19.30
C GLY A 81 12.82 -12.17 -17.89
N TRP A 82 13.59 -12.62 -16.89
CA TRP A 82 13.45 -12.13 -15.51
C TRP A 82 13.69 -10.62 -15.41
N GLN A 83 14.57 -10.05 -16.22
CA GLN A 83 14.85 -8.61 -16.24
C GLN A 83 13.66 -7.81 -16.80
N TYR A 84 12.94 -8.38 -17.78
CA TYR A 84 11.73 -7.76 -18.33
C TYR A 84 10.58 -7.80 -17.33
N VAL A 85 10.43 -8.90 -16.58
CA VAL A 85 9.46 -9.00 -15.48
C VAL A 85 9.74 -7.94 -14.42
N THR A 86 11.02 -7.75 -14.06
CA THR A 86 11.41 -6.71 -13.11
C THR A 86 11.12 -5.31 -13.65
N LEU A 87 11.36 -5.03 -14.93
CA LEU A 87 11.16 -3.70 -15.51
C LEU A 87 9.67 -3.32 -15.65
N VAL A 88 8.84 -4.27 -16.05
CA VAL A 88 7.44 -3.99 -16.44
C VAL A 88 6.46 -4.19 -15.28
N CYS A 89 6.60 -5.25 -14.48
CA CYS A 89 5.61 -5.66 -13.48
C CYS A 89 5.98 -5.36 -12.03
N SER A 90 7.21 -4.95 -11.73
CA SER A 90 7.62 -4.73 -10.34
C SER A 90 6.92 -3.52 -9.71
N GLU A 91 7.03 -3.36 -8.40
CA GLU A 91 6.48 -2.23 -7.63
C GLU A 91 7.02 -0.87 -8.10
N ASN A 92 8.24 -0.85 -8.66
CA ASN A 92 8.82 0.34 -9.31
C ASN A 92 8.64 0.32 -10.85
N GLY A 93 7.89 -0.66 -11.36
CA GLY A 93 7.72 -0.91 -12.78
C GLY A 93 6.95 0.20 -13.47
N LEU A 94 7.11 0.29 -14.79
CA LEU A 94 6.49 1.35 -15.58
C LEU A 94 4.96 1.37 -15.45
N ILE A 95 4.34 0.19 -15.29
CA ILE A 95 2.90 0.03 -15.09
C ILE A 95 2.48 0.54 -13.70
N THR A 96 3.19 0.13 -12.65
CA THR A 96 2.90 0.57 -11.27
C THR A 96 3.12 2.07 -11.10
N LEU A 97 4.15 2.63 -11.74
CA LEU A 97 4.39 4.07 -11.80
C LEU A 97 3.23 4.79 -12.50
N ALA A 98 2.79 4.30 -13.65
CA ALA A 98 1.66 4.89 -14.39
C ALA A 98 0.36 4.85 -13.58
N ILE A 99 0.08 3.72 -12.91
CA ILE A 99 -1.08 3.58 -12.01
C ILE A 99 -0.94 4.51 -10.82
N GLY A 100 0.23 4.61 -10.18
CA GLY A 100 0.47 5.52 -9.06
C GLY A 100 0.26 6.99 -9.42
N VAL A 101 0.75 7.41 -10.59
CA VAL A 101 0.51 8.75 -11.13
C VAL A 101 -0.98 8.96 -11.42
N ALA A 102 -1.64 7.99 -12.06
CA ALA A 102 -3.08 8.06 -12.32
C ALA A 102 -3.92 8.10 -11.02
N SER A 103 -3.51 7.38 -9.97
CA SER A 103 -4.14 7.41 -8.65
C SER A 103 -3.94 8.77 -7.98
N PHE A 104 -2.75 9.37 -8.07
CA PHE A 104 -2.51 10.72 -7.54
C PHE A 104 -3.44 11.77 -8.16
N PHE A 105 -3.73 11.66 -9.47
CA PHE A 105 -4.70 12.54 -10.13
C PHE A 105 -6.16 12.23 -9.80
N ASN A 106 -6.49 10.99 -9.45
CA ASN A 106 -7.86 10.54 -9.19
C ASN A 106 -8.27 10.54 -7.71
N MET A 107 -7.37 10.85 -6.77
CA MET A 107 -7.66 10.80 -5.34
C MET A 107 -7.91 12.22 -4.79
N PRO A 108 -9.14 12.56 -4.32
CA PRO A 108 -9.40 13.84 -3.69
C PRO A 108 -8.66 13.95 -2.34
N PRO A 109 -8.01 15.09 -2.03
CA PRO A 109 -7.19 15.22 -0.84
C PRO A 109 -7.98 15.25 0.48
N SER A 110 -9.27 15.57 0.46
CA SER A 110 -10.12 15.61 1.66
C SER A 110 -11.60 15.63 1.27
N PRO A 111 -12.52 15.10 2.11
CA PRO A 111 -13.96 15.26 1.90
C PRO A 111 -14.40 16.72 1.78
N THR A 112 -13.62 17.67 2.30
CA THR A 112 -13.89 19.11 2.22
C THR A 112 -13.08 19.89 1.19
N GLN A 113 -12.24 19.19 0.42
CA GLN A 113 -11.45 19.77 -0.67
C GLN A 113 -11.63 18.94 -1.93
N THR A 114 -12.88 18.86 -2.37
CA THR A 114 -13.24 18.10 -3.57
C THR A 114 -13.06 18.91 -4.86
N LYS A 115 -12.86 20.23 -4.76
CA LYS A 115 -12.56 21.11 -5.90
C LYS A 115 -11.04 21.24 -6.10
N THR A 116 -10.54 20.57 -7.12
CA THR A 116 -9.18 20.76 -7.64
C THR A 116 -9.23 21.57 -8.94
N TRP A 117 -8.15 22.27 -9.29
CA TRP A 117 -8.02 23.04 -10.53
C TRP A 117 -8.33 22.23 -11.80
N PHE A 118 -8.08 20.92 -11.79
CA PHE A 118 -8.39 20.01 -12.92
C PHE A 118 -9.85 19.49 -12.94
N ARG A 119 -10.67 19.78 -11.91
CA ARG A 119 -12.03 19.22 -11.79
C ARG A 119 -13.01 20.20 -11.11
N PRO A 120 -13.63 21.12 -11.87
CA PRO A 120 -14.44 22.22 -11.30
C PRO A 120 -15.78 21.76 -10.67
N LYS A 121 -16.29 20.57 -11.00
CA LYS A 121 -17.55 20.04 -10.44
C LYS A 121 -17.40 19.25 -9.13
N GLY A 122 -16.17 18.91 -8.70
CA GLY A 122 -15.95 18.03 -7.55
C GLY A 122 -16.58 16.63 -7.69
N TRP A 123 -16.27 15.73 -6.75
CA TRP A 123 -16.92 14.42 -6.60
C TRP A 123 -18.16 14.48 -5.70
N LEU A 124 -18.26 15.47 -4.83
CA LEU A 124 -19.34 15.65 -3.86
C LEU A 124 -19.94 17.03 -4.04
N THR A 125 -21.26 17.09 -3.99
CA THR A 125 -21.99 18.35 -3.88
C THR A 125 -21.75 18.93 -2.48
N GLU A 126 -21.74 20.25 -2.34
CA GLU A 126 -21.59 20.96 -1.05
C GLU A 126 -22.58 20.45 0.02
N ARG A 127 -23.79 20.05 -0.40
CA ARG A 127 -24.79 19.43 0.47
C ARG A 127 -24.40 18.03 0.96
N GLU A 128 -23.80 17.22 0.09
CA GLU A 128 -23.39 15.84 0.41
C GLU A 128 -22.16 15.84 1.31
N GLU A 129 -21.23 16.78 1.06
CA GLU A 129 -20.08 17.04 1.92
C GLU A 129 -20.51 17.36 3.37
N VAL A 130 -21.44 18.30 3.54
CA VAL A 130 -21.96 18.66 4.87
C VAL A 130 -22.66 17.48 5.56
N ILE A 131 -23.38 16.64 4.81
CA ILE A 131 -24.03 15.43 5.36
C ILE A 131 -22.98 14.41 5.81
N ILE A 132 -21.94 14.18 5.02
CA ILE A 132 -20.85 13.24 5.33
C ILE A 132 -20.06 13.72 6.54
N VAL A 133 -19.66 14.99 6.56
CA VAL A 133 -18.92 15.60 7.68
C VAL A 133 -19.74 15.52 8.96
N ASN A 134 -21.02 15.89 8.93
CA ASN A 134 -21.89 15.78 10.11
C ASN A 134 -22.11 14.33 10.56
N LYS A 135 -22.21 13.36 9.63
CA LYS A 135 -22.31 11.94 9.97
C LYS A 135 -21.05 11.46 10.70
N ILE A 136 -19.87 11.87 10.24
CA ILE A 136 -18.59 11.47 10.82
C ILE A 136 -18.37 12.13 12.18
N LEU A 137 -18.65 13.44 12.32
CA LEU A 137 -18.55 14.16 13.60
C LEU A 137 -19.53 13.62 14.66
N ARG A 138 -20.70 13.12 14.26
CA ARG A 138 -21.65 12.48 15.18
C ARG A 138 -21.21 11.08 15.63
N ASP A 139 -20.45 10.36 14.81
CA ASP A 139 -19.91 9.02 15.12
C ASP A 139 -18.62 9.09 15.95
N ASP A 140 -17.84 10.17 15.78
CA ASP A 140 -16.64 10.42 16.55
C ASP A 140 -16.37 11.93 16.74
N PRO A 141 -16.74 12.52 17.89
CA PRO A 141 -16.52 13.95 18.14
C PRO A 141 -15.02 14.31 18.19
N THR A 142 -14.15 13.34 18.51
CA THR A 142 -12.69 13.49 18.53
C THR A 142 -12.11 13.76 17.14
N LYS A 143 -12.83 13.42 16.07
CA LYS A 143 -12.45 13.77 14.69
C LYS A 143 -12.71 15.23 14.33
N GLY A 144 -13.55 15.94 15.11
CA GLY A 144 -13.79 17.37 14.92
C GLY A 144 -12.65 18.26 15.41
N ASP A 145 -11.87 17.76 16.38
CA ASP A 145 -10.69 18.44 16.95
C ASP A 145 -9.39 18.08 16.20
N MET A 146 -9.47 17.13 15.27
CA MET A 146 -8.33 16.67 14.47
C MET A 146 -8.07 17.66 13.34
N HIS A 147 -7.24 18.66 13.62
CA HIS A 147 -6.84 19.67 12.64
C HIS A 147 -6.21 18.96 11.42
N ASN A 148 -6.82 19.14 10.25
CA ASN A 148 -6.61 18.41 8.98
C ASN A 148 -5.20 18.60 8.34
N ARG A 149 -4.20 19.02 9.12
CA ARG A 149 -2.84 19.36 8.71
C ARG A 149 -1.76 19.11 9.76
N GLU A 150 -2.01 18.34 10.82
CA GLU A 150 -0.92 18.02 11.73
C GLU A 150 -0.05 16.91 11.13
N PRO A 151 1.20 17.21 10.73
CA PRO A 151 2.12 16.18 10.27
C PRO A 151 2.32 15.18 11.40
N VAL A 152 2.38 13.90 11.05
CA VAL A 152 2.76 12.82 11.98
C VAL A 152 4.15 13.15 12.51
N THR A 153 4.18 13.84 13.64
CA THR A 153 5.44 14.31 14.24
C THR A 153 6.09 13.10 14.89
N LEU A 154 7.41 12.91 14.72
CA LEU A 154 8.17 11.82 15.36
C LEU A 154 7.89 11.70 16.86
N LYS A 155 7.60 12.84 17.51
CA LYS A 155 7.19 12.92 18.91
C LYS A 155 5.86 12.20 19.19
N ARG A 156 4.85 12.34 18.33
CA ARG A 156 3.56 11.64 18.46
C ARG A 156 3.67 10.16 18.12
N LEU A 157 4.53 9.82 17.15
CA LEU A 157 4.85 8.44 16.84
C LEU A 157 5.50 7.75 18.05
N TRP A 158 6.45 8.43 18.70
CA TRP A 158 7.06 7.94 19.94
C TRP A 158 6.05 7.83 21.09
N SER A 159 5.15 8.81 21.24
CA SER A 159 4.07 8.75 22.23
C SER A 159 3.13 7.57 22.00
N ALA A 160 2.77 7.26 20.75
CA ALA A 160 1.93 6.11 20.42
C ALA A 160 2.63 4.76 20.69
N VAL A 161 3.94 4.68 20.44
CA VAL A 161 4.73 3.47 20.75
C VAL A 161 4.85 3.24 22.26
N CYS A 162 4.96 4.31 23.04
CA CYS A 162 5.01 4.24 24.51
C CYS A 162 3.64 4.13 25.19
N ASP A 163 2.54 4.08 24.44
CA ASP A 163 1.19 4.03 25.01
C ASP A 163 0.81 2.59 25.41
N TYR A 164 0.75 2.33 26.71
CA TYR A 164 0.57 0.99 27.30
C TYR A 164 -0.72 0.29 26.87
N ASP A 165 -1.79 1.03 26.57
CA ASP A 165 -3.07 0.45 26.16
C ASP A 165 -3.02 -0.18 24.76
N LEU A 166 -2.07 0.26 23.92
CA LEU A 166 -1.89 -0.25 22.56
C LEU A 166 -0.95 -1.49 22.48
N TRP A 167 -0.20 -1.79 23.55
CA TRP A 167 0.76 -2.92 23.56
C TRP A 167 0.11 -4.29 23.32
N PRO A 168 -1.04 -4.64 23.92
CA PRO A 168 -1.71 -5.90 23.64
C PRO A 168 -2.10 -6.03 22.16
N LEU A 169 -2.53 -4.92 21.54
CA LEU A 169 -2.86 -4.87 20.12
C LEU A 169 -1.62 -5.07 19.24
N TYR A 170 -0.49 -4.44 19.59
CA TYR A 170 0.78 -4.59 18.89
C TYR A 170 1.33 -6.01 19.00
N ILE A 171 1.30 -6.61 20.18
CA ILE A 171 1.74 -7.99 20.41
C ILE A 171 0.87 -8.96 19.61
N LEU A 172 -0.45 -8.80 19.64
CA LEU A 172 -1.37 -9.62 18.85
C LEU A 172 -1.07 -9.49 17.35
N GLY A 173 -0.83 -8.26 16.87
CA GLY A 173 -0.44 -8.00 15.49
C GLY A 173 0.86 -8.71 15.09
N ILE A 174 1.91 -8.57 15.89
CA ILE A 174 3.22 -9.20 15.66
C ILE A 174 3.09 -10.73 15.67
N VAL A 175 2.39 -11.29 16.66
CA VAL A 175 2.17 -12.74 16.77
C VAL A 175 1.36 -13.27 15.59
N SER A 176 0.44 -12.49 15.02
CA SER A 176 -0.31 -12.88 13.83
C SER A 176 0.51 -12.79 12.54
N ALA A 177 1.43 -11.83 12.43
CA ALA A 177 2.22 -11.58 11.22
C ALA A 177 3.48 -12.46 11.10
N ILE A 178 4.10 -12.86 12.22
CA ILE A 178 5.28 -13.74 12.20
C ILE A 178 5.02 -15.10 11.51
N PRO A 179 3.91 -15.82 11.77
CA PRO A 179 3.69 -17.15 11.20
C PRO A 179 3.16 -17.15 9.76
N THR A 180 2.77 -16.01 9.17
CA THR A 180 2.16 -16.00 7.82
C THR A 180 3.18 -16.18 6.70
N ASP A 181 4.36 -15.60 6.82
CA ASP A 181 5.38 -15.62 5.76
C ASP A 181 6.19 -16.93 5.68
N PRO A 182 6.64 -17.54 6.80
CA PRO A 182 7.48 -18.74 6.76
C PRO A 182 6.88 -19.91 5.96
N PRO A 183 5.59 -20.27 6.10
CA PRO A 183 5.01 -21.37 5.34
C PRO A 183 5.14 -21.17 3.84
N SER A 184 4.96 -19.94 3.34
CA SER A 184 5.06 -19.63 1.91
C SER A 184 6.50 -19.78 1.39
N ALA A 185 7.49 -19.34 2.18
CA ALA A 185 8.90 -19.42 1.83
C ALA A 185 9.44 -20.87 1.90
N TYR A 186 9.03 -21.63 2.91
CA TYR A 186 9.46 -23.00 3.10
C TYR A 186 8.68 -24.00 2.22
N LEU A 187 7.48 -23.67 1.73
CA LEU A 187 6.68 -24.57 0.90
C LEU A 187 7.45 -25.08 -0.32
N THR A 188 8.16 -24.21 -1.04
CA THR A 188 8.96 -24.62 -2.21
C THR A 188 10.15 -25.52 -1.81
N LEU A 189 10.76 -25.29 -0.65
CA LEU A 189 11.85 -26.12 -0.14
C LEU A 189 11.33 -27.50 0.31
N SER A 190 10.20 -27.53 1.02
CA SER A 190 9.54 -28.76 1.46
C SER A 190 9.09 -29.61 0.26
N LEU A 191 8.47 -29.01 -0.77
CA LEU A 191 8.07 -29.72 -1.99
C LEU A 191 9.28 -30.30 -2.74
N ARG A 192 10.41 -29.59 -2.80
CA ARG A 192 11.66 -30.10 -3.37
C ARG A 192 12.28 -31.25 -2.57
N HIS A 193 12.07 -31.27 -1.26
CA HIS A 193 12.57 -32.34 -0.39
C HIS A 193 11.72 -33.61 -0.55
N VAL A 194 10.39 -33.45 -0.68
CA VAL A 194 9.45 -34.57 -0.85
C VAL A 194 9.52 -35.19 -2.25
N GLY A 195 9.74 -34.40 -3.30
CA GLY A 195 9.86 -34.91 -4.68
C GLY A 195 11.21 -35.54 -5.05
N ARG A 196 12.08 -35.82 -4.06
CA ARG A 196 13.41 -36.46 -4.25
C ARG A 196 13.50 -37.89 -3.71
N VAL A 197 12.36 -38.54 -3.45
CA VAL A 197 12.24 -40.00 -3.30
C VAL A 197 11.74 -40.56 -4.62
#